data_AF-U9W5B1-F1
#
_entry.id   AF-U9W5B1-F1
#
_cell.length_a   1.000
_cell.length_b   1.000
_cell.length_c   1.000
_cell.angle_alpha   90.00
_cell.angle_beta   90.00
_cell.angle_gamma   90.00
#
_symmetry.space_group_name_H-M   'P 1'
#
loop_
_entity.id
_entity.type
_entity.pdbx_description
1 polymer ?
#
loop_
_entity_poly.entity_id
_entity_poly.type
_entity_poly.pdbx_seq_one_letter_code
_entity_poly.pdbx_strand_id
1 'polypeptide(L)'
;MHHLSQPDVVLPRLAPPFEQWAQTLFADEWQPLESWATQYPAVVYNIRQTKPAKGFCALCVKFITLNARSAPQTIALLLVLNSGVDGRMGVRVQVHSAMEDHYVPAGLILSIYSNNDKALQPVQARDYEDYMRLPYFRCLPGAQFRLQITLDDDAFSETFSV
;
A
#
# COMPACT_ATOMS: atom_id res chain seq x y z
N MET A 1 51.91 -23.76 7.63
CA MET A 1 50.63 -23.65 8.38
C MET A 1 49.69 -22.79 7.55
N HIS A 2 48.78 -23.42 6.81
CA HIS A 2 47.78 -22.70 6.01
C HIS A 2 46.59 -22.38 6.91
N HIS A 3 46.39 -21.09 7.18
CA HIS A 3 45.21 -20.59 7.88
C HIS A 3 44.05 -20.60 6.87
N LEU A 4 43.14 -21.56 7.00
CA LEU A 4 41.90 -21.59 6.21
C LEU A 4 40.98 -20.50 6.77
N SER A 5 40.81 -19.41 6.01
CA SER A 5 39.74 -18.45 6.25
C SER A 5 38.40 -19.17 6.03
N GLN A 6 37.58 -19.24 7.07
CA GLN A 6 36.19 -19.69 6.93
C GLN A 6 35.42 -18.68 6.07
N PRO A 7 34.56 -19.13 5.14
CA PRO A 7 33.67 -18.22 4.43
C PRO A 7 32.63 -17.67 5.41
N ASP A 8 32.44 -16.35 5.42
CA ASP A 8 31.36 -15.69 6.14
C ASP A 8 30.03 -16.32 5.72
N VAL A 9 29.42 -17.03 6.66
CA VAL A 9 28.03 -17.47 6.54
C VAL A 9 27.19 -16.20 6.66
N VAL A 10 26.83 -15.61 5.53
CA VAL A 10 25.81 -14.55 5.47
C VAL A 10 24.48 -15.18 5.88
N LEU A 11 24.17 -15.12 7.17
CA LEU A 11 22.84 -15.45 7.66
C LEU A 11 21.84 -14.52 6.96
N PRO A 12 20.68 -15.02 6.48
CA PRO A 12 19.66 -14.15 5.93
C PRO A 12 19.30 -13.13 7.00
N ARG A 13 19.46 -11.85 6.67
CA ARG A 13 19.15 -10.72 7.56
C ARG A 13 17.72 -10.94 8.04
N LEU A 14 17.53 -11.28 9.32
CA LEU A 14 16.20 -11.44 9.90
C LEU A 14 15.44 -10.14 9.62
N ALA A 15 14.33 -10.26 8.88
CA ALA A 15 13.48 -9.11 8.61
C ALA A 15 13.05 -8.49 9.95
N PRO A 16 12.96 -7.16 10.04
CA PRO A 16 12.58 -6.49 11.28
C PRO A 16 11.19 -6.98 11.75
N PRO A 17 10.90 -6.98 13.07
CA PRO A 17 9.56 -7.24 13.58
C PRO A 17 8.51 -6.37 12.87
N PHE A 18 7.29 -6.89 12.73
CA PHE A 18 6.19 -6.23 12.00
C PHE A 18 6.04 -4.75 12.40
N GLU A 19 6.10 -4.46 13.69
CA GLU A 19 5.96 -3.12 14.25
C GLU A 19 7.06 -2.18 13.75
N GLN A 20 8.30 -2.68 13.67
CA GLN A 20 9.45 -1.91 13.23
C GLN A 20 9.43 -1.72 11.70
N TRP A 21 9.00 -2.72 10.94
CA TRP A 21 8.77 -2.55 9.50
C TRP A 21 7.64 -1.55 9.23
N ALA A 22 6.49 -1.68 9.91
CA ALA A 22 5.39 -0.75 9.78
C ALA A 22 5.83 0.68 10.12
N GLN A 23 6.75 0.84 11.08
CA GLN A 23 7.37 2.13 11.37
C GLN A 23 8.18 2.70 10.20
N THR A 24 8.86 1.87 9.41
CA THR A 24 9.58 2.33 8.21
C THR A 24 8.67 2.80 7.09
N LEU A 25 7.40 2.40 7.08
CA LEU A 25 6.42 2.92 6.13
C LEU A 25 5.94 4.32 6.49
N PHE A 26 6.06 4.76 7.74
CA PHE A 26 5.77 6.13 8.12
C PHE A 26 6.95 7.05 7.79
N ALA A 27 7.26 7.17 6.49
CA ALA A 27 8.08 8.25 5.94
C ALA A 27 7.18 9.43 5.54
N ASP A 28 7.74 10.63 5.31
CA ASP A 28 7.02 11.92 5.25
C ASP A 28 5.68 11.93 4.48
N GLU A 29 5.55 11.18 3.38
CA GLU A 29 4.32 11.17 2.56
C GLU A 29 3.27 10.12 2.99
N TRP A 30 3.66 9.11 3.76
CA TRP A 30 2.78 8.08 4.32
C TRP A 30 2.50 8.39 5.78
N GLN A 31 1.36 9.00 6.03
CA GLN A 31 0.98 9.40 7.37
C GLN A 31 -0.05 8.43 7.95
N PRO A 32 -0.11 8.29 9.28
CA PRO A 32 -1.25 7.68 9.94
C PRO A 32 -2.55 8.31 9.43
N LEU A 33 -3.61 7.51 9.24
CA LEU A 33 -4.91 8.01 8.77
C LEU A 33 -5.37 9.26 9.55
N GLU A 34 -5.13 9.25 10.86
CA GLU A 34 -5.61 10.29 11.77
C GLU A 34 -4.90 11.65 11.56
N SER A 35 -3.71 11.67 10.97
CA SER A 35 -3.01 12.92 10.60
C SER A 35 -3.76 13.72 9.54
N TRP A 36 -4.64 13.06 8.77
CA TRP A 36 -5.43 13.68 7.71
C TRP A 36 -6.84 14.08 8.15
N ALA A 37 -7.22 13.86 9.41
CA ALA A 37 -8.59 14.08 9.89
C ALA A 37 -9.07 15.52 9.74
N THR A 38 -8.17 16.50 9.77
CA THR A 38 -8.51 17.92 9.56
C THR A 38 -8.67 18.27 8.08
N GLN A 39 -7.88 17.65 7.20
CA GLN A 39 -7.87 17.98 5.77
C GLN A 39 -8.90 17.17 4.96
N TYR A 40 -9.17 15.93 5.38
CA TYR A 40 -10.07 15.00 4.70
C TYR A 40 -10.99 14.24 5.69
N PRO A 41 -11.85 14.96 6.44
CA PRO A 41 -12.61 14.37 7.56
C PRO A 41 -13.54 13.21 7.18
N ALA A 42 -14.31 13.30 6.10
CA ALA A 42 -15.21 12.20 5.70
C ALA A 42 -14.46 11.04 5.05
N VAL A 43 -13.36 11.30 4.32
CA VAL A 43 -12.48 10.22 3.83
C VAL A 43 -11.94 9.42 5.01
N VAL A 44 -11.46 10.10 6.06
CA VAL A 44 -11.01 9.46 7.30
C VAL A 44 -12.14 8.70 7.98
N TYR A 45 -13.34 9.27 8.05
CA TYR A 45 -14.52 8.61 8.61
C TYR A 45 -14.87 7.31 7.86
N ASN A 46 -14.94 7.36 6.53
CA ASN A 46 -15.26 6.22 5.67
C ASN A 46 -14.22 5.11 5.82
N ILE A 47 -12.93 5.46 5.83
CA ILE A 47 -11.86 4.48 6.02
C ILE A 47 -11.92 3.84 7.40
N ARG A 48 -12.25 4.58 8.47
CA ARG A 48 -12.39 4.02 9.83
C ARG A 48 -13.41 2.90 9.90
N GLN A 49 -14.49 2.97 9.13
CA GLN A 49 -15.51 1.90 9.06
C GLN A 49 -14.97 0.60 8.44
N THR A 50 -13.81 0.64 7.76
CA THR A 50 -13.20 -0.51 7.09
C THR A 50 -12.12 -1.23 7.91
N LYS A 51 -11.76 -0.71 9.10
CA LYS A 51 -10.73 -1.31 9.96
C LYS A 51 -11.17 -2.72 10.43
N PRO A 52 -10.35 -3.76 10.23
CA PRO A 52 -10.67 -5.10 10.73
C PRO A 52 -10.69 -5.14 12.26
N ALA A 53 -11.64 -5.91 12.82
CA ALA A 53 -11.93 -5.93 14.26
C ALA A 53 -10.87 -6.61 15.16
N LYS A 54 -9.84 -7.28 14.59
CA LYS A 54 -8.82 -8.02 15.37
C LYS A 54 -7.45 -8.03 14.68
N GLY A 55 -6.39 -7.84 15.48
CA GLY A 55 -4.97 -7.90 15.06
C GLY A 55 -4.26 -6.54 15.13
N PHE A 56 -2.93 -6.54 15.29
CA PHE A 56 -2.14 -5.32 15.16
C PHE A 56 -2.21 -4.87 13.69
N CYS A 57 -2.67 -3.63 13.49
CA CYS A 57 -3.05 -3.10 12.18
C CYS A 57 -2.34 -1.77 11.97
N ALA A 58 -1.30 -1.75 11.13
CA ALA A 58 -0.76 -0.49 10.64
C ALA A 58 -1.64 0.00 9.50
N LEU A 59 -2.13 1.23 9.64
CA LEU A 59 -2.97 1.91 8.66
C LEU A 59 -2.27 3.19 8.25
N CYS A 60 -1.74 3.23 7.04
CA CYS A 60 -1.15 4.42 6.47
C CYS A 60 -1.90 4.85 5.21
N VAL A 61 -1.97 6.17 5.03
CA VAL A 61 -2.61 6.80 3.87
C VAL A 61 -1.63 7.74 3.21
N LYS A 62 -1.63 7.69 1.89
CA LYS A 62 -0.95 8.65 1.03
C LYS A 62 -1.96 9.27 0.07
N PHE A 63 -2.00 10.59 0.02
CA PHE A 63 -2.78 11.32 -0.98
C PHE A 63 -1.93 11.52 -2.23
N ILE A 64 -2.47 11.14 -3.38
CA ILE A 64 -1.77 11.17 -4.66
C ILE A 64 -2.62 12.00 -5.61
N THR A 65 -1.99 12.97 -6.27
CA THR A 65 -2.64 13.74 -7.34
C THR A 65 -2.14 13.25 -8.68
N LEU A 66 -3.04 12.76 -9.52
CA LEU A 66 -2.80 12.33 -10.90
C LEU A 66 -3.27 13.41 -11.85
N ASN A 67 -2.46 13.75 -12.83
CA ASN A 67 -2.75 14.74 -13.87
C ASN A 67 -3.56 14.09 -15.00
N ALA A 68 -4.81 13.74 -14.71
CA ALA A 68 -5.73 13.23 -15.72
C ALA A 68 -5.97 14.27 -16.82
N ARG A 69 -6.38 13.82 -18.01
CA ARG A 69 -6.54 14.67 -19.20
C ARG A 69 -7.56 15.80 -18.99
N SER A 70 -8.61 15.55 -18.21
CA SER A 70 -9.69 16.52 -17.97
C SER A 70 -9.33 17.54 -16.89
N ALA A 71 -8.82 17.07 -15.75
CA ALA A 71 -8.42 17.85 -14.59
C ALA A 71 -7.63 16.97 -13.61
N PRO A 72 -6.71 17.55 -12.81
CA PRO A 72 -6.05 16.80 -11.74
C PRO A 72 -7.04 16.09 -10.81
N GLN A 73 -6.77 14.81 -10.53
CA GLN A 73 -7.58 13.96 -9.66
C GLN A 73 -6.74 13.59 -8.43
N THR A 74 -7.23 13.94 -7.23
CA THR A 74 -6.60 13.50 -5.99
C THR A 74 -7.31 12.27 -5.45
N ILE A 75 -6.54 11.24 -5.12
CA ILE A 75 -7.02 10.00 -4.53
C ILE A 75 -6.32 9.74 -3.19
N ALA A 76 -6.96 8.95 -2.33
CA ALA A 76 -6.37 8.42 -1.11
C ALA A 76 -5.98 6.95 -1.32
N LEU A 77 -4.67 6.67 -1.34
CA LEU A 77 -4.13 5.31 -1.33
C LEU A 77 -4.00 4.83 0.11
N LEU A 78 -4.76 3.80 0.45
CA LEU A 78 -4.78 3.17 1.75
C LEU A 78 -3.99 1.86 1.71
N LEU A 79 -3.05 1.73 2.64
CA LEU A 79 -2.35 0.48 2.90
C LEU A 79 -2.66 0.00 4.32
N VAL A 80 -3.27 -1.18 4.41
CA VAL A 80 -3.58 -1.85 5.67
C VAL A 80 -2.72 -3.09 5.79
N LEU A 81 -2.03 -3.19 6.92
CA LEU A 81 -1.06 -4.24 7.17
C LEU A 81 -1.42 -4.94 8.46
N ASN A 82 -1.47 -6.27 8.41
CA ASN A 82 -1.77 -7.07 9.58
C ASN A 82 -0.69 -8.14 9.80
N SER A 83 -0.28 -8.34 11.04
CA SER A 83 0.51 -9.51 11.39
C SER A 83 -0.34 -10.76 11.20
N GLY A 84 0.14 -11.70 10.39
CA GLY A 84 -0.49 -13.01 10.19
C GLY A 84 -0.06 -13.99 11.29
N VAL A 85 -0.88 -15.02 11.49
CA VAL A 85 -0.58 -16.10 12.46
C VAL A 85 0.45 -17.12 11.96
N ASP A 86 0.81 -17.05 10.68
CA ASP A 86 1.71 -17.98 9.96
C ASP A 86 3.10 -17.38 9.69
N GLY A 87 3.45 -16.27 10.35
CA GLY A 87 4.69 -15.54 10.11
C GLY A 87 4.71 -14.77 8.78
N ARG A 88 3.59 -14.73 8.04
CA ARG A 88 3.41 -13.88 6.86
C ARG A 88 2.71 -12.60 7.25
N MET A 89 2.93 -11.55 6.48
CA MET A 89 2.20 -10.30 6.63
C MET A 89 1.04 -10.26 5.65
N GLY A 90 -0.14 -9.92 6.17
CA GLY A 90 -1.30 -9.66 5.34
C GLY A 90 -1.28 -8.23 4.84
N VAL A 91 -1.56 -8.05 3.56
CA VAL A 91 -1.58 -6.75 2.90
C VAL A 91 -2.93 -6.53 2.25
N ARG A 92 -3.53 -5.36 2.53
CA ARG A 92 -4.73 -4.88 1.86
C ARG A 92 -4.44 -3.48 1.33
N VAL A 93 -4.69 -3.31 0.04
CA VAL A 93 -4.52 -2.04 -0.67
C VAL A 93 -5.90 -1.59 -1.14
N GLN A 94 -6.25 -0.34 -0.86
CA GLN A 94 -7.49 0.27 -1.34
C GLN A 94 -7.18 1.66 -1.89
N VAL A 95 -7.98 2.09 -2.86
CA VAL A 95 -7.99 3.47 -3.36
C VAL A 95 -9.38 4.02 -3.14
N HIS A 96 -9.44 5.18 -2.46
CA HIS A 96 -10.65 5.95 -2.22
C HIS A 96 -10.53 7.29 -2.95
N SER A 97 -11.65 7.91 -3.27
CA SER A 97 -11.64 9.32 -3.66
C SER A 97 -11.18 10.19 -2.50
N ALA A 98 -10.43 11.26 -2.78
CA ALA A 98 -10.09 12.26 -1.76
C ALA A 98 -11.23 13.27 -1.52
N MET A 99 -12.26 13.27 -2.37
CA MET A 99 -13.39 14.20 -2.31
C MET A 99 -14.61 13.48 -1.72
N GLU A 100 -15.24 14.07 -0.71
CA GLU A 100 -16.22 13.41 0.19
C GLU A 100 -17.47 12.85 -0.52
N ASP A 101 -17.80 13.35 -1.72
CA ASP A 101 -18.97 12.94 -2.51
C ASP A 101 -18.62 12.47 -3.92
N HIS A 102 -17.38 12.00 -4.12
CA HIS A 102 -16.94 11.52 -5.42
C HIS A 102 -16.58 10.05 -5.39
N TYR A 103 -16.82 9.41 -6.52
CA TYR A 103 -16.35 8.08 -6.81
C TYR A 103 -14.87 8.08 -7.14
N VAL A 104 -14.24 6.92 -7.04
CA VAL A 104 -12.91 6.72 -7.62
C VAL A 104 -12.96 7.10 -9.10
N PRO A 105 -11.98 7.85 -9.63
CA PRO A 105 -11.98 8.24 -11.03
C PRO A 105 -12.17 7.04 -11.96
N ALA A 106 -13.16 7.12 -12.85
CA ALA A 106 -13.46 6.06 -13.80
C ALA A 106 -12.22 5.79 -14.67
N GLY A 107 -11.92 4.52 -14.92
CA GLY A 107 -10.75 4.12 -15.69
C GLY A 107 -9.43 4.09 -14.92
N LEU A 108 -9.42 4.47 -13.64
CA LEU A 108 -8.24 4.31 -12.79
C LEU A 108 -7.87 2.83 -12.64
N ILE A 109 -6.60 2.49 -12.84
CA ILE A 109 -6.10 1.12 -12.76
C ILE A 109 -5.13 1.03 -11.59
N LEU A 110 -5.35 0.05 -10.72
CA LEU A 110 -4.46 -0.31 -9.62
C LEU A 110 -3.82 -1.66 -9.93
N SER A 111 -2.50 -1.66 -10.00
CA SER A 111 -1.68 -2.83 -10.32
C SER A 111 -0.67 -3.11 -9.21
N ILE A 112 -0.30 -4.38 -9.05
CA ILE A 112 0.80 -4.81 -8.18
C ILE A 112 1.77 -5.68 -8.96
N TYR A 113 3.06 -5.45 -8.74
CA TYR A 113 4.15 -6.18 -9.36
C TYR A 113 4.99 -6.84 -8.26
N SER A 114 5.38 -8.10 -8.45
CA SER A 114 6.39 -8.73 -7.60
C SER A 114 7.78 -8.16 -7.87
N ASN A 115 8.77 -8.48 -7.04
CA ASN A 115 10.19 -8.15 -7.24
C ASN A 115 10.77 -8.48 -8.63
N ASN A 116 10.23 -9.49 -9.34
CA ASN A 116 10.67 -9.84 -10.69
C ASN A 116 9.86 -9.12 -11.80
N ASP A 117 9.22 -8.00 -11.47
CA ASP A 117 8.31 -7.22 -12.32
C ASP A 117 7.15 -8.01 -12.95
N LYS A 118 6.86 -9.20 -12.43
CA LYS A 118 5.66 -9.93 -12.78
C LYS A 118 4.45 -9.19 -12.26
N ALA A 119 3.69 -8.59 -13.17
CA ALA A 119 2.39 -8.03 -12.89
C ALA A 119 1.46 -9.13 -12.36
N LEU A 120 0.86 -8.90 -11.20
CA LEU A 120 -0.34 -9.62 -10.80
C LEU A 120 -1.56 -8.95 -11.44
N GLN A 121 -2.72 -9.59 -11.35
CA GLN A 121 -3.93 -9.13 -12.02
C GLN A 121 -4.28 -7.68 -11.60
N PRO A 122 -4.32 -6.73 -12.56
CA PRO A 122 -4.74 -5.37 -12.27
C PRO A 122 -6.23 -5.33 -11.95
N VAL A 123 -6.64 -4.37 -11.15
CA VAL A 123 -8.05 -4.02 -10.94
C VAL A 123 -8.27 -2.65 -11.55
N GLN A 124 -9.40 -2.46 -12.21
CA GLN A 124 -9.79 -1.18 -12.81
C GLN A 124 -11.07 -0.69 -12.13
N ALA A 125 -11.08 0.59 -11.77
CA ALA A 125 -12.23 1.26 -11.21
C ALA A 125 -13.39 1.27 -12.21
N ARG A 126 -14.57 0.92 -11.72
CA ARG A 126 -15.82 1.03 -12.49
C ARG A 126 -16.52 2.34 -12.18
N ASP A 127 -17.48 2.71 -13.02
CA ASP A 127 -18.33 3.86 -12.76
C ASP A 127 -19.03 3.70 -11.40
N TYR A 128 -19.09 4.80 -10.65
CA TYR A 128 -19.79 4.88 -9.37
C TYR A 128 -19.24 3.97 -8.25
N GLU A 129 -17.94 3.60 -8.30
CA GLU A 129 -17.29 2.87 -7.20
C GLU A 129 -16.79 3.83 -6.10
N ASP A 130 -17.26 3.62 -4.86
CA ASP A 130 -16.81 4.39 -3.69
C ASP A 130 -15.33 4.18 -3.38
N TYR A 131 -14.88 2.94 -3.58
CA TYR A 131 -13.49 2.55 -3.46
C TYR A 131 -13.21 1.32 -4.33
N MET A 132 -11.96 1.19 -4.77
CA MET A 132 -11.47 -0.03 -5.41
C MET A 132 -10.41 -0.70 -4.53
N ARG A 133 -10.23 -2.01 -4.70
CA ARG A 133 -9.27 -2.78 -3.90
C ARG A 133 -8.58 -3.85 -4.72
N LEU A 134 -7.32 -4.11 -4.36
CA LEU A 134 -6.67 -5.35 -4.79
C LEU A 134 -7.26 -6.55 -4.01
N PRO A 135 -7.21 -7.77 -4.61
CA PRO A 135 -7.37 -8.99 -3.85
C PRO A 135 -6.42 -8.99 -2.65
N TYR A 136 -6.90 -9.43 -1.49
CA TYR A 136 -6.05 -9.58 -0.32
C TYR A 136 -4.91 -10.55 -0.62
N PHE A 137 -3.69 -10.19 -0.25
CA PHE A 137 -2.52 -11.03 -0.43
C PHE A 137 -1.68 -11.10 0.84
N ARG A 138 -0.80 -12.11 0.88
CA ARG A 138 0.17 -12.31 1.96
C ARG A 138 1.57 -12.30 1.39
N CYS A 139 2.51 -11.71 2.11
CA CYS A 139 3.93 -11.70 1.75
C CYS A 139 4.80 -12.16 2.92
N LEU A 140 5.96 -12.70 2.60
CA LEU A 140 6.98 -13.04 3.60
C LEU A 140 7.69 -11.75 4.06
N PRO A 141 8.14 -11.68 5.32
CA PRO A 141 9.14 -10.69 5.74
C PRO A 141 10.34 -10.69 4.78
N GLY A 142 10.82 -9.52 4.35
CA GLY A 142 11.86 -9.37 3.33
C GLY A 142 11.37 -9.29 1.88
N ALA A 143 10.07 -9.50 1.61
CA ALA A 143 9.55 -9.46 0.25
C ALA A 143 9.49 -8.04 -0.32
N GLN A 144 9.66 -7.91 -1.63
CA GLN A 144 9.48 -6.63 -2.33
C GLN A 144 8.31 -6.71 -3.30
N PHE A 145 7.49 -5.66 -3.32
CA PHE A 145 6.44 -5.47 -4.30
C PHE A 145 6.33 -4.00 -4.69
N ARG A 146 5.80 -3.73 -5.88
CA ARG A 146 5.54 -2.37 -6.37
C ARG A 146 4.06 -2.21 -6.65
N LEU A 147 3.48 -1.13 -6.12
CA LEU A 147 2.16 -0.67 -6.51
C LEU A 147 2.29 0.33 -7.64
N GLN A 148 1.37 0.27 -8.59
CA GLN A 148 1.25 1.25 -9.65
C GLN A 148 -0.21 1.66 -9.79
N ILE A 149 -0.43 2.97 -9.89
CA ILE A 149 -1.72 3.57 -10.14
C ILE A 149 -1.61 4.33 -11.46
N THR A 150 -2.51 4.07 -12.40
CA THR A 150 -2.56 4.80 -13.66
C THR A 150 -3.94 5.37 -13.91
N LEU A 151 -3.99 6.60 -14.44
CA LEU A 151 -5.20 7.25 -14.90
C LEU A 151 -4.85 8.05 -16.16
N ASP A 152 -5.52 7.75 -17.26
CA ASP A 152 -5.15 8.23 -18.59
C ASP A 152 -3.67 7.95 -18.92
N ASP A 153 -2.87 9.01 -19.09
CA ASP A 153 -1.43 8.93 -19.42
C ASP A 153 -0.54 9.15 -18.19
N ASP A 154 -1.10 9.45 -17.02
CA ASP A 154 -0.34 9.69 -15.79
C ASP A 154 -0.24 8.41 -14.95
N ALA A 155 0.88 8.27 -14.26
CA ALA A 155 1.19 7.10 -13.47
C ALA A 155 1.92 7.47 -12.18
N PHE A 156 1.45 6.90 -11.09
CA PHE A 156 2.15 6.86 -9.82
C PHE A 156 2.67 5.44 -9.58
N SER A 157 3.90 5.30 -9.10
CA SER A 157 4.47 4.01 -8.70
C SER A 157 5.23 4.14 -7.39
N GLU A 158 5.07 3.13 -6.52
CA GLU A 158 5.80 3.06 -5.26
C GLU A 158 6.17 1.62 -4.92
N THR A 159 7.41 1.44 -4.47
CA THR A 159 7.97 0.14 -4.13
C THR A 159 8.04 -0.02 -2.62
N PHE A 160 7.57 -1.16 -2.14
CA PHE A 160 7.53 -1.52 -0.74
C PHE A 160 8.47 -2.69 -0.50
N SER A 161 9.32 -2.57 0.51
CA SER A 161 10.18 -3.64 1.01
C SER A 161 9.68 -4.02 2.39
N VAL A 162 9.06 -5.19 2.49
CA VAL A 162 8.51 -5.84 3.69
C VAL A 162 9.62 -6.39 4.57
#